data_AF-A0A225SWK5-F1
#
_entry.id   AF-A0A225SWK5-F1
#
_cell.length_a   1.000
_cell.length_b   1.000
_cell.length_c   1.000
_cell.angle_alpha   90.00
_cell.angle_beta   90.00
_cell.angle_gamma   90.00
#
_symmetry.space_group_name_H-M   'P 1'
#
loop_
_entity.id
_entity.type
_entity.pdbx_description
1 polymer ?
#
loop_
_entity_poly.entity_id
_entity_poly.type
_entity_poly.pdbx_seq_one_letter_code
_entity_poly.pdbx_strand_id
1 'polypeptide(L)' 'MHIEVMGQYEIVLEAYANLANTGWQPFVTIYRGRSTSRRSLCVVQRQQVQIGAPARSRDQAIEAARAFAAQRIAARRL' A
#
# COMPACT_ATOMS: atom_id res chain seq x y z
N MET A 1 7.05 -0.76 -8.16
CA MET A 1 6.99 -1.04 -6.71
C MET A 1 7.66 0.12 -6.00
N HIS A 2 7.03 0.71 -4.98
CA HIS A 2 7.56 1.80 -4.16
C HIS A 2 7.51 1.36 -2.70
N ILE A 3 8.61 1.51 -1.97
CA ILE A 3 8.71 1.07 -0.57
C ILE A 3 8.89 2.30 0.31
N GLU A 4 8.05 2.42 1.34
CA GLU A 4 8.09 3.52 2.30
C GLU A 4 8.21 2.98 3.72
N VAL A 5 8.89 3.74 4.58
CA VAL A 5 9.01 3.42 6.00
C VAL A 5 8.26 4.47 6.81
N MET A 6 7.29 4.02 7.61
CA MET A 6 6.52 4.85 8.54
C MET A 6 6.67 4.31 9.96
N GLY A 7 7.62 4.87 10.72
CA GLY A 7 7.94 4.39 12.06
C GLY A 7 8.44 2.94 12.03
N GLN A 8 7.71 2.03 12.67
CA GLN A 8 8.03 0.59 12.69
C GLN A 8 7.45 -0.18 11.47
N TYR A 9 6.76 0.49 10.55
CA TYR A 9 6.10 -0.15 9.42
C TYR A 9 6.89 0.06 8.13
N GLU A 10 7.01 -1.00 7.35
CA GLU A 10 7.51 -0.97 5.97
C GLU A 10 6.30 -1.23 5.06
N ILE A 11 6.05 -0.31 4.14
CA ILE A 11 4.86 -0.27 3.31
C ILE A 11 5.29 -0.44 1.87
N VAL A 12 4.82 -1.49 1.21
CA VAL A 12 5.01 -1.71 -0.22
C VAL A 12 3.78 -1.21 -0.94
N LEU A 13 3.97 -0.18 -1.75
CA LEU A 13 2.98 0.45 -2.60
C LEU A 13 3.18 0.01 -4.04
N GLU A 14 2.12 -0.51 -4.64
CA GLU A 14 2.14 -0.98 -6.02
C GLU A 14 0.96 -0.39 -6.79
N ALA A 15 1.14 -0.25 -8.09
CA ALA A 15 0.12 0.25 -9.00
C ALA A 15 0.24 -0.54 -10.29
N TYR A 16 -0.89 -1.09 -10.74
CA TYR A 16 -0.98 -1.89 -11.96
C TYR A 16 -2.04 -1.30 -12.87
N ALA A 17 -1.81 -1.31 -14.18
CA ALA A 17 -2.86 -1.00 -15.14
C ALA A 17 -3.98 -2.05 -15.04
N ASN A 18 -5.23 -1.62 -15.17
CA ASN A 18 -6.34 -2.55 -15.32
C ASN A 18 -6.29 -3.26 -16.69
N LEU A 19 -7.05 -4.35 -16.86
CA LEU A 19 -7.06 -5.13 -18.11
C LEU A 19 -7.49 -4.32 -19.33
N ALA A 20 -8.33 -3.31 -19.14
CA ALA A 20 -8.77 -2.41 -20.21
C ALA A 20 -7.74 -1.31 -20.54
N ASN A 21 -6.64 -1.22 -19.78
CA ASN A 21 -5.63 -0.16 -19.83
C ASN A 21 -6.21 1.26 -19.77
N THR A 22 -7.37 1.42 -19.10
CA THR A 22 -8.08 2.69 -18.93
C THR A 22 -7.78 3.39 -17.61
N GLY A 23 -7.02 2.72 -16.72
CA GLY A 23 -6.63 3.30 -15.45
C GLY A 23 -5.74 2.40 -14.62
N TRP A 24 -5.32 2.92 -13.48
CA TRP A 24 -4.40 2.28 -12.55
C TRP A 24 -5.13 1.84 -11.29
N GLN A 25 -4.83 0.62 -10.86
CA GLN A 25 -5.32 0.01 -9.65
C GLN A 25 -4.23 0.00 -8.58
N PRO A 26 -4.49 0.60 -7.41
CA PRO A 26 -3.56 0.63 -6.28
C PRO A 26 -3.57 -0.68 -5.49
N PHE A 27 -2.40 -1.09 -5.03
CA PHE A 27 -2.20 -2.22 -4.14
C PHE A 27 -1.28 -1.82 -2.98
N VAL A 28 -1.52 -2.41 -1.82
CA VAL A 28 -0.74 -2.16 -0.61
C VAL A 28 -0.40 -3.47 0.08
N THR A 29 0.83 -3.56 0.55
CA THR A 29 1.28 -4.58 1.52
C THR A 29 1.93 -3.84 2.68
N ILE A 30 1.62 -4.21 3.92
CA ILE A 30 2.20 -3.59 5.11
C ILE A 30 2.93 -4.67 5.91
N TYR A 31 4.18 -4.38 6.20
CA TYR A 31 5.01 -5.13 7.12
C TYR A 31 5.25 -4.31 8.37
N ARG A 32 5.38 -5.00 9.51
CA ARG A 32 5.78 -4.42 10.78
C ARG A 32 7.17 -4.96 11.12
N GLY A 33 8.17 -4.10 11.17
CA GLY A 33 9.48 -4.40 11.70
C GLY A 33 9.41 -4.60 13.22
N ARG A 34 10.12 -5.60 13.75
CA ARG A 34 10.49 -5.64 15.17
C ARG A 34 11.92 -5.10 15.28
N SER A 35 12.22 -4.33 16.32
CA SER A 35 13.57 -3.78 16.50
C SER A 35 14.67 -4.83 16.69
N THR A 36 14.31 -6.11 16.86
CA THR A 36 15.25 -7.20 17.19
C THR A 36 15.15 -8.45 16.29
N SER A 37 14.03 -8.70 15.59
CA SER A 37 13.94 -9.85 14.68
C SER A 37 14.31 -9.41 13.27
N ARG A 38 15.36 -10.00 12.68
CA ARG A 38 15.85 -9.77 11.30
C ARG A 38 14.81 -10.05 10.17
N ARG A 39 13.53 -10.20 10.50
CA ARG A 39 12.41 -10.43 9.58
C ARG A 39 11.24 -9.53 9.94
N SER A 40 10.78 -8.74 8.98
CA SER A 40 9.54 -7.97 9.05
C SER A 40 8.34 -8.91 9.03
N LEU A 41 7.34 -8.67 9.87
CA LEU A 41 6.10 -9.44 9.91
C LEU A 41 5.10 -8.84 8.92
N CYS A 42 4.59 -9.61 7.97
CA CYS A 42 3.50 -9.16 7.10
C CYS A 42 2.22 -9.03 7.93
N VAL A 43 1.75 -7.80 8.16
CA VAL A 43 0.52 -7.51 8.90
C VAL A 43 -0.66 -7.30 7.96
N VAL A 44 -0.41 -6.71 6.80
CA VAL A 44 -1.39 -6.60 5.72
C VAL A 44 -0.81 -7.26 4.49
N GLN A 45 -1.39 -8.39 4.11
CA GLN A 45 -1.08 -9.02 2.84
C GLN A 45 -1.46 -8.11 1.68
N ARG A 46 -0.81 -8.33 0.54
CA ARG A 46 -1.08 -7.58 -0.69
C ARG A 46 -2.57 -7.58 -1.00
N GLN A 47 -3.18 -6.41 -0.91
CA GLN A 47 -4.59 -6.22 -1.22
C GLN A 47 -4.78 -5.02 -2.15
N GLN A 48 -5.79 -5.11 -3.00
CA GLN A 48 -6.21 -3.97 -3.81
C GLN A 48 -6.88 -2.94 -2.90
N VAL A 49 -6.48 -1.67 -3.05
CA VAL A 49 -7.16 -0.56 -2.38
C VAL A 49 -8.40 -0.20 -3.18
N GLN A 50 -9.56 -0.29 -2.53
CA GLN A 50 -10.82 0.09 -3.17
C GLN A 50 -10.87 1.61 -3.31
N ILE A 51 -10.91 2.07 -4.57
CA ILE A 51 -11.08 3.47 -4.95
C ILE A 51 -12.35 3.58 -5.79
N GLY A 52 -13.11 4.67 -5.61
CA GLY A 52 -14.41 4.85 -6.27
C GLY A 52 -14.34 4.98 -7.79
N ALA A 53 -13.18 5.39 -8.33
CA ALA A 53 -12.89 5.42 -9.76
C ALA A 53 -11.43 5.01 -10.00
N PRO A 54 -11.09 4.36 -11.13
CA PRO A 54 -9.71 4.04 -11.48
C PRO A 54 -8.83 5.30 -11.48
N ALA A 55 -7.60 5.18 -10.98
CA ALA A 55 -6.66 6.29 -11.01
C ALA A 55 -6.21 6.58 -12.45
N ARG A 56 -6.09 7.85 -12.80
CA ARG A 56 -5.72 8.31 -14.15
C ARG A 56 -4.23 8.17 -14.42
N SER A 57 -3.42 8.10 -13.36
CA SER A 57 -1.97 7.91 -13.45
C SER A 57 -1.49 6.89 -12.42
N ARG A 58 -0.30 6.35 -12.69
CA ARG A 58 0.41 5.46 -11.77
C ARG A 58 0.66 6.14 -10.43
N ASP A 59 1.10 7.39 -10.45
CA ASP A 59 1.41 8.14 -9.22
C ASP A 59 0.15 8.40 -8.40
N GLN A 60 -0.98 8.72 -9.05
CA GLN A 60 -2.25 8.86 -8.36
C GLN A 60 -2.70 7.56 -7.66
N ALA A 61 -2.45 6.39 -8.28
CA ALA A 61 -2.69 5.11 -7.63
C ALA A 61 -1.76 4.90 -6.43
N ILE A 62 -0.47 5.22 -6.55
CA ILE A 62 0.47 5.11 -5.43
C ILE A 62 0.06 6.02 -4.27
N GLU A 63 -0.36 7.26 -4.53
CA GLU A 63 -0.89 8.18 -3.50
C GLU A 63 -2.13 7.62 -2.82
N ALA A 64 -3.06 7.03 -3.57
CA ALA A 64 -4.24 6.39 -2.99
C ALA A 64 -3.86 5.20 -2.09
N ALA A 65 -2.87 4.39 -2.50
CA ALA A 65 -2.35 3.29 -1.70
C ALA A 65 -1.68 3.80 -0.41
N ARG A 66 -0.91 4.89 -0.50
CA ARG A 66 -0.27 5.56 0.65
C ARG A 66 -1.31 6.08 1.64
N ALA A 67 -2.32 6.80 1.16
CA ALA A 67 -3.38 7.35 2.00
C ALA A 67 -4.12 6.23 2.75
N PHE A 68 -4.42 5.13 2.07
CA PHE A 68 -5.03 3.96 2.69
C PHE A 68 -4.13 3.30 3.75
N ALA A 69 -2.83 3.14 3.46
CA ALA A 69 -1.87 2.60 4.42
C ALA A 69 -1.78 3.46 5.68
N ALA A 70 -1.66 4.78 5.51
CA ALA A 70 -1.61 5.74 6.60
C ALA A 70 -2.88 5.68 7.46
N GLN A 71 -4.07 5.59 6.85
CA GLN A 71 -5.33 5.43 7.58
C GLN A 71 -5.39 4.12 8.38
N ARG A 72 -4.98 2.99 7.79
CA ARG A 72 -4.94 1.68 8.47
C ARG A 72 -4.01 1.71 9.69
N ILE A 73 -2.82 2.29 9.52
CA ILE A 73 -1.82 2.44 10.59
C ILE A 73 -2.35 3.36 11.69
N ALA A 74 -2.88 4.53 11.33
CA ALA A 74 -3.40 5.52 12.28
C ALA A 74 -4.59 4.98 13.09
N ALA A 75 -5.50 4.25 12.44
CA ALA A 75 -6.65 3.62 13.08
C ALA A 75 -6.28 2.37 13.91
N ARG A 76 -5.01 1.94 13.90
CA ARG A 76 -4.54 0.66 14.49
C ARG A 76 -5.36 -0.55 14.01
N ARG A 77 -5.83 -0.53 12.76
CA ARG A 77 -6.61 -1.60 12.11
C ARG A 77 -5.72 -2.42 11.16
N LEU A 78 -4.57 -2.86 11.70
CA LEU A 78 -3.56 -3.64 10.98
C LEU A 78 -3.71 -5.13 11.27
#